data_AF-A0AAD0W919-F1
#
_entry.id   AF-A0AAD0W919-F1
#
_cell.length_a   1.000
_cell.length_b   1.000
_cell.length_c   1.000
_cell.angle_alpha   90.00
_cell.angle_beta   90.00
_cell.angle_gamma   90.00
#
_symmetry.space_group_name_H-M   'P 1'
#
loop_
_entity.id
_entity.type
_entity.pdbx_description
1 polymer ?
#
loop_
_entity_poly.entity_id
_entity_poly.type
_entity_poly.pdbx_seq_one_letter_code
_entity_poly.pdbx_strand_id
1 'polypeptide(L)'
;MKQLLSAGLLCAACSLAHADNDISLLVFGASIHSQCSGKHCDFNGENPGLGLEWAPLGNDADGRWISRIGSYRDSFRETAWFVAGGWRKEWQLGSSPLYAGTTLLLGYLDGSGVKQVVAYPMLSIGTRKLALEVGYAPKMDYTPHKTRVAVTTFNLRWTF
;
A
#
# COMPACT_ATOMS: atom_id res chain seq x y z
N MET A 1 24.20 -31.95 -10.14
CA MET A 1 23.26 -31.82 -8.99
C MET A 1 23.64 -30.59 -8.17
N LYS A 2 23.08 -29.41 -8.48
CA LYS A 2 23.28 -28.17 -7.70
C LYS A 2 22.00 -27.33 -7.73
N GLN A 3 20.92 -27.86 -7.15
CA GLN A 3 19.66 -27.14 -6.92
C GLN A 3 18.98 -27.77 -5.70
N LEU A 4 19.41 -27.42 -4.48
CA LEU A 4 18.72 -27.86 -3.25
C LEU A 4 18.95 -26.93 -2.04
N LEU A 5 19.55 -25.75 -2.24
CA LEU A 5 19.90 -24.83 -1.14
C LEU A 5 18.95 -23.64 -0.97
N SER A 6 17.99 -23.42 -1.86
CA SER A 6 17.14 -22.23 -1.82
C SER A 6 15.83 -22.39 -1.03
N ALA A 7 15.41 -23.62 -0.71
CA ALA A 7 14.14 -23.87 0.00
C ALA A 7 14.26 -23.71 1.53
N GLY A 8 15.47 -23.83 2.10
CA GLY A 8 15.69 -23.75 3.55
C GLY A 8 15.56 -22.34 4.12
N LEU A 9 15.89 -21.31 3.33
CA LEU A 9 15.85 -19.92 3.81
C LEU A 9 14.41 -19.39 3.98
N LEU A 10 13.45 -19.84 3.18
CA LEU A 10 12.04 -19.44 3.34
C LEU A 10 11.38 -20.07 4.57
N CYS A 11 11.74 -21.31 4.94
CA CYS A 11 11.15 -21.96 6.12
C CYS A 11 11.75 -21.48 7.44
N ALA A 12 13.00 -21.04 7.46
CA ALA A 12 13.65 -20.50 8.67
C ALA A 12 13.15 -19.09 9.04
N ALA A 13 12.63 -18.32 8.07
CA ALA A 13 11.99 -17.03 8.34
C ALA A 13 10.62 -17.17 9.04
N CYS A 14 9.93 -18.31 8.86
CA CYS A 14 8.62 -18.54 9.47
C CYS A 14 8.68 -18.90 10.96
N SER A 15 9.85 -19.25 11.50
CA SER A 15 9.99 -19.75 12.89
C SER A 15 10.48 -18.69 13.89
N LEU A 16 10.80 -17.48 13.43
CA LEU A 16 11.27 -16.37 14.27
C LEU A 16 10.23 -15.26 14.51
N ALA A 17 9.05 -15.35 13.90
CA ALA A 17 7.95 -14.44 14.18
C ALA A 17 7.25 -14.87 15.48
N HIS A 18 7.65 -14.27 16.60
CA HIS A 18 6.68 -14.06 17.67
C HIS A 18 5.52 -13.29 17.05
N ALA A 19 4.35 -13.92 16.96
CA ALA A 19 3.16 -13.41 16.27
C ALA A 19 2.50 -12.27 17.07
N ASP A 20 3.22 -11.16 17.24
CA ASP A 20 2.58 -9.86 17.33
C ASP A 20 2.14 -9.52 15.90
N ASN A 21 0.86 -9.15 15.71
CA ASN A 21 0.18 -8.91 14.42
C ASN A 21 0.84 -7.76 13.63
N ASP A 22 2.08 -7.94 13.22
CA ASP A 22 2.99 -6.92 12.72
C ASP A 22 3.24 -7.09 11.23
N ILE A 23 2.83 -8.22 10.63
CA ILE A 23 2.93 -8.46 9.20
C ILE A 23 1.55 -8.38 8.58
N SER A 24 1.46 -7.74 7.42
CA SER A 24 0.23 -7.74 6.63
C SER A 24 0.49 -8.02 5.16
N LEU A 25 -0.41 -8.78 4.55
CA LEU A 25 -0.56 -8.87 3.11
C LEU A 25 -1.38 -7.67 2.63
N LEU A 26 -0.91 -7.01 1.58
CA LEU A 26 -1.60 -5.94 0.88
C LEU A 26 -2.10 -6.48 -0.46
N VAL A 27 -3.37 -6.25 -0.77
CA VAL A 27 -3.99 -6.63 -2.04
C VAL A 27 -4.50 -5.37 -2.72
N PHE A 28 -3.86 -5.00 -3.83
CA PHE A 28 -4.24 -3.85 -4.66
C PHE A 28 -5.21 -4.31 -5.74
N GLY A 29 -6.20 -3.48 -6.07
CA GLY A 29 -7.22 -3.89 -7.05
C GLY A 29 -7.86 -2.76 -7.83
N ALA A 30 -8.07 -1.58 -7.23
CA ALA A 30 -8.82 -0.52 -7.89
C ALA A 30 -8.25 0.88 -7.63
N SER A 31 -8.44 1.77 -8.60
CA SER A 31 -8.22 3.21 -8.47
C SER A 31 -9.22 4.03 -9.28
N ILE A 32 -9.35 5.29 -8.90
CA ILE A 32 -10.12 6.32 -9.60
C ILE A 32 -9.19 7.48 -9.91
N HIS A 33 -9.15 7.87 -11.18
CA HIS A 33 -8.41 9.03 -11.67
C HIS A 33 -9.32 10.24 -11.75
N SER A 34 -8.86 11.37 -11.23
CA SER A 34 -9.64 12.61 -11.15
C SER A 34 -8.77 13.85 -11.37
N GLN A 35 -9.40 15.02 -11.53
CA GLN A 35 -8.73 16.31 -11.70
C GLN A 35 -7.69 16.33 -12.84
N CYS A 36 -7.96 15.64 -13.94
CA CYS A 36 -7.05 15.58 -15.08
C CYS A 36 -6.93 16.94 -15.77
N SER A 37 -5.70 17.38 -16.03
CA SER A 37 -5.45 18.63 -16.78
C SER A 37 -5.64 18.50 -18.31
N GLY A 38 -5.98 17.31 -18.82
CA GLY A 38 -6.24 17.02 -20.24
C GLY A 38 -7.72 16.68 -20.54
N LYS A 39 -8.04 16.40 -21.81
CA LYS A 39 -9.44 16.22 -22.28
C LYS A 39 -10.16 14.98 -21.73
N HIS A 40 -9.45 13.93 -21.31
CA HIS A 40 -10.05 12.70 -20.77
C HIS A 40 -9.18 12.11 -19.64
N CYS A 41 -9.84 11.53 -18.63
CA CYS A 41 -9.22 10.70 -17.58
C CYS A 41 -9.26 9.21 -17.98
N ASP A 42 -8.84 8.87 -19.20
CA ASP A 42 -8.87 7.49 -19.71
C ASP A 42 -7.65 6.70 -19.20
N PHE A 43 -7.63 6.45 -17.90
CA PHE A 43 -6.61 5.66 -17.24
C PHE A 43 -7.18 4.32 -16.79
N ASN A 44 -6.32 3.30 -16.71
CA ASN A 44 -6.69 2.00 -16.19
C ASN A 44 -6.96 2.08 -14.67
N GLY A 45 -8.23 1.90 -14.28
CA GLY A 45 -8.68 1.87 -12.89
C GLY A 45 -8.58 0.49 -12.22
N GLU A 46 -8.16 -0.54 -12.94
CA GLU A 46 -7.87 -1.86 -12.38
C GLU A 46 -6.39 -2.00 -12.08
N ASN A 47 -6.03 -2.12 -10.81
CA ASN A 47 -4.63 -2.08 -10.38
C ASN A 47 -4.26 -3.34 -9.57
N PRO A 48 -4.43 -4.55 -10.15
CA PRO A 48 -4.12 -5.78 -9.45
C PRO A 48 -2.66 -5.80 -9.03
N GLY A 49 -2.43 -6.19 -7.79
CA GLY A 49 -1.09 -6.20 -7.21
C GLY A 49 -1.07 -6.78 -5.80
N LEU A 50 0.14 -7.01 -5.33
CA LEU A 50 0.41 -7.52 -3.99
C LEU A 50 1.52 -6.74 -3.33
N GLY A 51 1.46 -6.66 -2.01
CA GLY A 51 2.52 -6.07 -1.22
C GLY A 51 2.58 -6.68 0.17
N LEU A 52 3.61 -6.30 0.90
CA LEU A 52 3.80 -6.63 2.29
C LEU A 52 3.92 -5.35 3.10
N GLU A 53 3.35 -5.37 4.28
CA GLU A 53 3.61 -4.39 5.32
C GLU A 53 4.26 -5.07 6.52
N TRP A 54 5.21 -4.38 7.11
CA TRP A 54 5.77 -4.72 8.42
C TRP A 54 5.66 -3.54 9.39
N ALA A 55 5.13 -3.78 10.58
CA ALA A 55 4.78 -2.79 11.60
C ALA A 55 5.41 -3.11 12.98
N PRO A 56 6.76 -3.18 13.10
CA PRO A 56 7.44 -3.69 14.30
C PRO A 56 7.50 -2.72 15.48
N LEU A 57 7.22 -1.45 15.26
CA LEU A 57 7.46 -0.39 16.25
C LEU A 57 6.17 0.40 16.52
N GLY A 58 5.99 0.78 17.79
CA GLY A 58 4.81 1.49 18.25
C GLY A 58 3.73 0.55 18.79
N ASN A 59 2.54 1.11 19.03
CA ASN A 59 1.44 0.40 19.69
C ASN A 59 0.08 0.99 19.28
N ASP A 60 -1.02 0.37 19.71
CA ASP A 60 -2.37 0.84 19.37
C ASP A 60 -2.70 2.21 19.97
N ALA A 61 -2.07 2.63 21.07
CA ALA A 61 -2.33 3.89 21.78
C ALA A 61 -1.60 5.09 21.14
N ASP A 62 -0.42 4.90 20.58
CA ASP A 62 0.41 5.96 19.98
C ASP A 62 0.51 5.85 18.46
N GLY A 63 0.00 4.76 17.88
CA GLY A 63 0.19 4.41 16.48
C GLY A 63 1.45 3.58 16.26
N ARG A 64 1.57 3.07 15.04
CA ARG A 64 2.60 2.12 14.62
C ARG A 64 3.39 2.68 13.46
N TRP A 65 4.71 2.54 13.53
CA TRP A 65 5.59 2.77 12.40
C TRP A 65 5.55 1.55 11.49
N ILE A 66 5.38 1.81 10.21
CA ILE A 66 5.19 0.78 9.19
C ILE A 66 6.21 0.95 8.07
N SER A 67 6.56 -0.16 7.45
CA SER A 67 7.28 -0.23 6.19
C SER A 67 6.46 -1.07 5.21
N ARG A 68 6.43 -0.65 3.95
CA ARG A 68 5.69 -1.33 2.89
C ARG A 68 6.56 -1.49 1.65
N ILE A 69 6.40 -2.63 1.00
CA ILE A 69 6.91 -2.89 -0.33
C ILE A 69 5.83 -3.59 -1.14
N GLY A 70 5.74 -3.32 -2.44
CA GLY A 70 4.77 -4.00 -3.28
C GLY A 70 4.91 -3.70 -4.74
N SER A 71 4.11 -4.41 -5.53
CA SER A 71 3.94 -4.15 -6.94
C SER A 71 2.49 -4.25 -7.35
N TYR A 72 2.14 -3.52 -8.40
CA TYR A 72 0.80 -3.48 -8.94
C TYR A 72 0.84 -3.12 -10.43
N ARG A 73 -0.27 -3.36 -11.12
CA ARG A 73 -0.47 -2.86 -12.50
C ARG A 73 -0.87 -1.40 -12.46
N ASP A 74 -0.06 -0.55 -13.08
CA ASP A 74 -0.27 0.89 -13.11
C ASP A 74 -1.36 1.30 -14.11
N SER A 75 -1.54 2.61 -14.24
CA SER A 75 -2.55 3.23 -15.10
C SER A 75 -2.34 2.98 -16.60
N PHE A 76 -1.17 2.46 -16.99
CA PHE A 76 -0.79 2.06 -18.36
C PHE A 76 -0.72 0.54 -18.53
N ARG A 77 -1.18 -0.24 -17.53
CA ARG A 77 -1.15 -1.71 -17.48
C ARG A 77 0.27 -2.30 -17.38
N GLU A 78 1.25 -1.49 -17.02
CA GLU A 78 2.61 -1.94 -16.75
C GLU A 78 2.82 -2.24 -15.27
N THR A 79 3.86 -3.00 -14.94
CA THR A 79 4.17 -3.30 -13.55
C THR A 79 4.92 -2.13 -12.92
N ALA A 80 4.32 -1.55 -11.88
CA ALA A 80 4.97 -0.59 -11.00
C ALA A 80 5.41 -1.25 -9.68
N TRP A 81 6.45 -0.71 -9.07
CA TRP A 81 7.01 -1.12 -7.79
C TRP A 81 7.11 0.07 -6.86
N PHE A 82 6.94 -0.17 -5.56
CA PHE A 82 7.17 0.87 -4.56
C PHE A 82 7.81 0.30 -3.30
N VAL A 83 8.52 1.18 -2.60
CA VAL A 83 8.94 0.98 -1.21
C VAL A 83 8.62 2.24 -0.42
N ALA A 84 8.05 2.09 0.76
CA ALA A 84 7.61 3.21 1.59
C ALA A 84 7.80 2.92 3.08
N GLY A 85 8.02 3.97 3.85
CA GLY A 85 7.91 3.96 5.30
C GLY A 85 6.84 4.95 5.74
N GLY A 86 6.28 4.79 6.93
CA GLY A 86 5.31 5.73 7.43
C GLY A 86 4.76 5.39 8.79
N TRP A 87 3.67 6.05 9.15
CA TRP A 87 3.01 5.88 10.42
C TRP A 87 1.51 5.66 10.21
N ARG A 88 0.96 4.68 10.93
CA ARG A 88 -0.46 4.36 10.97
C ARG A 88 -1.01 4.52 12.38
N LYS A 89 -2.21 5.07 12.47
CA LYS A 89 -3.00 5.09 13.70
C LYS A 89 -4.43 4.68 13.44
N GLU A 90 -4.93 3.82 14.32
CA GLU A 90 -6.27 3.25 14.25
C GLU A 90 -6.99 3.46 15.59
N TRP A 91 -8.31 3.64 15.51
CA TRP A 91 -9.19 3.86 16.65
C TRP A 91 -10.36 2.91 16.56
N GLN A 92 -10.69 2.26 17.68
CA GLN A 92 -11.89 1.45 17.78
C GLN A 92 -13.13 2.34 17.76
N LEU A 93 -14.13 1.96 16.96
CA LEU A 93 -15.38 2.71 16.83
C LEU A 93 -16.35 2.31 17.94
N GLY A 94 -16.27 3.01 19.06
CA GLY A 94 -17.08 2.72 20.24
C GLY A 94 -16.84 1.29 20.75
N SER A 95 -17.90 0.54 20.99
CA SER A 95 -17.83 -0.87 21.42
C SER A 95 -17.82 -1.86 20.25
N SER A 96 -17.76 -1.39 18.99
CA SER A 96 -17.78 -2.23 17.79
C SER A 96 -16.45 -2.96 17.58
N PRO A 97 -16.43 -4.14 16.91
CA PRO A 97 -15.19 -4.72 16.39
C PRO A 97 -14.57 -3.91 15.24
N LEU A 98 -15.21 -2.82 14.81
CA LEU A 98 -14.73 -1.94 13.75
C LEU A 98 -13.70 -0.92 14.24
N TYR A 99 -12.72 -0.68 13.38
CA TYR A 99 -11.66 0.30 13.52
C TYR A 99 -11.71 1.24 12.32
N ALA A 100 -11.50 2.53 12.57
CA ALA A 100 -11.17 3.50 11.55
C ALA A 100 -9.74 3.97 11.78
N GLY A 101 -9.03 4.34 10.73
CA GLY A 101 -7.64 4.74 10.85
C GLY A 101 -7.20 5.75 9.81
N THR A 102 -6.02 6.30 10.06
CA THR A 102 -5.28 7.12 9.13
C THR A 102 -3.86 6.59 9.01
N THR A 103 -3.28 6.73 7.83
CA THR A 103 -1.89 6.38 7.56
C THR A 103 -1.28 7.47 6.71
N LEU A 104 -0.03 7.82 7.01
CA LEU A 104 0.78 8.66 6.16
C LEU A 104 2.04 7.91 5.78
N LEU A 105 2.24 7.70 4.49
CA LEU A 105 3.44 7.08 3.93
C LEU A 105 4.31 8.11 3.22
N LEU A 106 5.61 7.88 3.23
CA LEU A 106 6.58 8.50 2.35
C LEU A 106 7.40 7.39 1.71
N GLY A 107 7.48 7.39 0.38
CA GLY A 107 8.15 6.30 -0.33
C GLY A 107 8.58 6.68 -1.73
N TYR A 108 9.31 5.76 -2.36
CA TYR A 108 9.70 5.87 -3.76
C TYR A 108 8.81 4.95 -4.60
N LEU A 109 8.29 5.50 -5.70
CA LEU A 109 7.49 4.80 -6.68
C LEU A 109 8.26 4.75 -8.00
N ASP A 110 8.40 3.55 -8.56
CA ASP A 110 8.88 3.30 -9.92
C ASP A 110 7.75 2.64 -10.73
N GLY A 111 7.07 3.43 -11.54
CA GLY A 111 6.04 2.98 -12.47
C GLY A 111 6.15 3.70 -13.81
N SER A 112 5.27 3.37 -14.75
CA SER A 112 5.29 3.98 -16.08
C SER A 112 5.14 5.48 -15.99
N GLY A 113 6.20 6.18 -16.37
CA GLY A 113 6.18 7.62 -16.42
C GLY A 113 6.31 8.35 -15.09
N VAL A 114 6.38 7.61 -13.98
CA VAL A 114 6.42 8.13 -12.62
C VAL A 114 7.56 7.44 -11.86
N LYS A 115 8.65 8.18 -11.67
CA LYS A 115 9.83 7.76 -10.90
C LYS A 115 10.17 8.83 -9.87
N GLN A 116 9.53 8.77 -8.72
CA GLN A 116 9.61 9.86 -7.75
C GLN A 116 9.29 9.45 -6.33
N VAL A 117 9.66 10.32 -5.41
CA VAL A 117 9.24 10.25 -4.01
C VAL A 117 7.81 10.77 -3.90
N VAL A 118 6.96 10.04 -3.18
CA VAL A 118 5.54 10.33 -3.02
C VAL A 118 5.20 10.34 -1.53
N ALA A 119 4.54 11.41 -1.08
CA ALA A 119 3.81 11.41 0.18
C ALA A 119 2.40 10.91 -0.07
N TYR A 120 1.96 9.91 0.69
CA TYR A 120 0.74 9.17 0.40
C TYR A 120 -0.13 9.03 1.66
N PRO A 121 -1.10 9.95 1.87
CA PRO A 121 -2.09 9.81 2.92
C PRO A 121 -3.14 8.76 2.55
N MET A 122 -3.59 8.02 3.57
CA MET A 122 -4.65 7.03 3.46
C MET A 122 -5.57 7.09 4.67
N LEU A 123 -6.82 6.69 4.44
CA LEU A 123 -7.79 6.36 5.47
C LEU A 123 -8.05 4.87 5.45
N SER A 124 -8.42 4.29 6.58
CA SER A 124 -8.80 2.88 6.66
C SER A 124 -10.08 2.67 7.46
N ILE A 125 -10.79 1.61 7.11
CA ILE A 125 -11.91 1.08 7.91
C ILE A 125 -11.94 -0.44 7.83
N GLY A 126 -12.21 -1.10 8.94
CA GLY A 126 -12.36 -2.55 8.97
C GLY A 126 -12.24 -3.12 10.36
N THR A 127 -11.68 -4.32 10.47
CA THR A 127 -11.40 -5.02 11.73
C THR A 127 -9.90 -5.00 12.01
N ARG A 128 -9.47 -5.53 13.18
CA ARG A 128 -8.04 -5.70 13.49
C ARG A 128 -7.28 -6.54 12.46
N LYS A 129 -7.94 -7.48 11.79
CA LYS A 129 -7.30 -8.39 10.83
C LYS A 129 -7.46 -7.95 9.38
N LEU A 130 -8.60 -7.35 9.02
CA LEU A 130 -8.90 -7.00 7.64
C LEU A 130 -9.41 -5.57 7.56
N ALA A 131 -8.72 -4.73 6.81
CA ALA A 131 -9.10 -3.34 6.58
C ALA A 131 -9.16 -3.02 5.08
N LEU A 132 -10.15 -2.23 4.70
CA LEU A 132 -10.14 -1.47 3.46
C LEU A 132 -9.33 -0.20 3.69
N GLU A 133 -8.39 0.09 2.81
CA GLU A 133 -7.59 1.31 2.81
C GLU A 133 -7.91 2.11 1.55
N VAL A 134 -8.14 3.40 1.74
CA VAL A 134 -8.43 4.37 0.69
C VAL A 134 -7.33 5.43 0.71
N GLY A 135 -6.48 5.43 -0.32
CA GLY A 135 -5.36 6.35 -0.43
C GLY A 135 -5.59 7.45 -1.45
N TYR A 136 -4.87 8.56 -1.32
CA TYR A 136 -4.99 9.70 -2.22
C TYR A 136 -3.63 10.30 -2.59
N ALA A 137 -3.30 10.30 -3.88
CA ALA A 137 -2.14 10.98 -4.44
C ALA A 137 -2.58 12.27 -5.17
N PRO A 138 -2.26 13.47 -4.64
CA PRO A 138 -2.68 14.72 -5.25
C PRO A 138 -1.83 15.09 -6.48
N LYS A 139 -2.50 15.39 -7.61
CA LYS A 139 -1.95 16.09 -8.79
C LYS A 139 -0.50 15.73 -9.15
N MET A 140 -0.27 14.43 -9.33
CA MET A 140 1.04 13.89 -9.69
C MET A 140 1.33 14.19 -11.16
N ASP A 141 2.55 14.63 -11.46
CA ASP A 141 3.00 14.80 -12.85
C ASP A 141 3.26 13.41 -13.47
N TYR A 142 2.50 13.08 -14.52
CA TYR A 142 2.71 11.87 -15.32
C TYR A 142 3.42 12.20 -16.64
N THR A 143 4.66 11.73 -16.78
CA THR A 143 5.43 11.72 -18.04
C THR A 143 5.03 10.48 -18.84
N PRO A 144 4.86 10.46 -20.18
CA PRO A 144 5.37 11.38 -21.19
C PRO A 144 4.40 12.50 -21.58
N HIS A 145 3.18 12.54 -21.04
CA HIS A 145 2.11 13.41 -21.55
C HIS A 145 1.94 14.73 -20.78
N LYS A 146 2.77 14.98 -19.75
CA LYS A 146 2.70 16.18 -18.88
C LYS A 146 1.29 16.41 -18.33
N THR A 147 0.58 15.32 -18.05
CA THR A 147 -0.77 15.38 -17.47
C THR A 147 -0.64 15.33 -15.96
N ARG A 148 -1.33 16.25 -15.28
CA ARG A 148 -1.53 16.17 -13.83
C ARG A 148 -2.81 15.41 -13.57
N VAL A 149 -2.73 14.41 -12.72
CA VAL A 149 -3.87 13.60 -12.32
C VAL A 149 -3.81 13.34 -10.83
N ALA A 150 -4.96 13.43 -10.17
CA ALA A 150 -5.12 12.95 -8.81
C ALA A 150 -5.61 11.51 -8.86
N VAL A 151 -5.07 10.66 -8.00
CA VAL A 151 -5.40 9.23 -7.96
C VAL A 151 -5.91 8.87 -6.58
N THR A 152 -7.11 8.27 -6.53
CA THR A 152 -7.64 7.64 -5.32
C THR A 152 -7.49 6.13 -5.48
N THR A 153 -6.84 5.43 -4.54
CA THR A 153 -6.70 3.96 -4.62
C THR A 153 -7.54 3.26 -3.57
N PHE A 154 -7.85 2.00 -3.84
CA PHE A 154 -8.53 1.10 -2.92
C PHE A 154 -7.72 -0.19 -2.82
N ASN A 155 -7.35 -0.56 -1.60
CA ASN A 155 -6.64 -1.79 -1.32
C ASN A 155 -7.13 -2.46 -0.04
N LEU A 156 -6.94 -3.76 0.05
CA LEU A 156 -7.19 -4.52 1.28
C LEU A 156 -5.86 -4.73 2.00
N ARG A 157 -5.89 -4.61 3.32
CA ARG A 157 -4.81 -5.02 4.21
C ARG A 157 -5.29 -6.15 5.09
N TRP A 158 -4.61 -7.28 5.01
CA TRP A 158 -4.86 -8.46 5.83
C TRP A 158 -3.67 -8.74 6.75
N THR A 159 -3.86 -8.54 8.04
CA THR A 159 -2.87 -8.73 9.10
C THR A 159 -2.98 -10.12 9.72
N PHE A 160 -1.84 -10.77 9.95
CA PHE A 160 -1.73 -12.11 10.54
C PHE A 160 -0.54 -12.24 11.50
#